data_AF-A0A7R7GEM7-F1
#
_entry.id   AF-A0A7R7GEM7-F1
#
_cell.length_a   1.000
_cell.length_b   1.000
_cell.length_c   1.000
_cell.angle_alpha   90.00
_cell.angle_beta   90.00
_cell.angle_gamma   90.00
#
_symmetry.space_group_name_H-M   'P 1'
#
loop_
_entity.id
_entity.type
_entity.pdbx_description
1 polymer ?
#
loop_
_entity_poly.entity_id
_entity_poly.type
_entity_poly.pdbx_seq_one_letter_code
_entity_poly.pdbx_strand_id
1 'polypeptide(L)'
;MNFEYNEKTQALLDKLRAFMEQEVYPIEKEYIHAVENASGEARWKTPEMMQTLKQKAKDAGLWNLFLPEEYKPYGAGLTNAEYAPLCEEMGRVLFSSEIFNCSAPDTGNMEVLAKYGSDAHKKQWLEPLLNGEIRSAFAMTEPAVASSDATNMKRQ
;
A
#
# COMPACT_ATOMS: atom_id res chain seq x y z
N MET A 1 -12.75 -30.67 0.06
CA MET A 1 -11.76 -29.59 -0.07
C MET A 1 -12.03 -28.62 1.07
N ASN A 2 -11.01 -28.23 1.83
CA ASN A 2 -11.15 -27.21 2.87
C ASN A 2 -10.89 -25.84 2.23
N PHE A 3 -11.88 -24.96 2.26
CA PHE A 3 -11.82 -23.60 1.70
C PHE A 3 -11.69 -22.53 2.79
N GLU A 4 -11.59 -22.93 4.06
CA GLU A 4 -11.44 -22.02 5.18
C GLU A 4 -10.04 -21.41 5.22
N TYR A 5 -9.96 -20.18 5.72
CA TYR A 5 -8.69 -19.53 5.99
C TYR A 5 -7.96 -20.22 7.14
N ASN A 6 -6.62 -20.24 7.09
CA ASN A 6 -5.83 -20.71 8.21
C ASN A 6 -5.93 -19.73 9.41
N GLU A 7 -5.55 -20.19 10.60
CA GLU A 7 -5.67 -19.40 11.84
C GLU A 7 -4.93 -18.05 11.76
N LYS A 8 -3.74 -18.04 11.15
CA LYS A 8 -2.94 -16.82 10.94
C LYS A 8 -3.70 -15.79 10.10
N THR A 9 -4.28 -16.21 9.00
CA THR A 9 -5.06 -15.37 8.07
C THR A 9 -6.32 -14.87 8.74
N GLN A 10 -7.05 -15.75 9.43
CA GLN A 10 -8.28 -15.37 10.14
C GLN A 10 -7.99 -14.34 11.23
N ALA A 11 -6.94 -14.54 12.04
CA ALA A 11 -6.55 -13.59 13.07
C ALA A 11 -6.15 -12.22 12.51
N LEU A 12 -5.42 -12.17 11.40
CA LEU A 12 -5.06 -10.91 10.73
C LEU A 12 -6.30 -10.22 10.15
N LEU A 13 -7.21 -10.98 9.54
CA LEU A 13 -8.44 -10.44 8.97
C LEU A 13 -9.35 -9.86 10.04
N ASP A 14 -9.50 -10.53 11.19
CA ASP A 14 -10.29 -10.02 12.30
C ASP A 14 -9.67 -8.75 12.90
N LYS A 15 -8.34 -8.71 13.02
CA LYS A 15 -7.61 -7.52 13.45
C LYS A 15 -7.78 -6.36 12.47
N LEU A 16 -7.69 -6.63 11.17
CA LEU A 16 -7.87 -5.63 10.12
C LEU A 16 -9.30 -5.09 10.12
N ARG A 17 -10.32 -5.95 10.22
CA ARG A 17 -11.73 -5.55 10.31
C ARG A 17 -12.00 -4.68 11.55
N ALA A 18 -11.46 -5.07 12.69
CA ALA A 18 -11.56 -4.27 13.90
C ALA A 18 -10.91 -2.88 13.73
N PHE A 19 -9.74 -2.82 13.07
CA PHE A 19 -9.09 -1.55 12.74
C PHE A 19 -9.95 -0.70 11.79
N MET A 20 -10.51 -1.30 10.74
CA MET A 20 -11.40 -0.60 9.80
C MET A 20 -12.61 0.01 10.52
N GLU A 21 -13.25 -0.76 11.41
CA GLU A 21 -14.42 -0.33 12.18
C GLU A 21 -14.11 0.83 13.16
N GLN A 22 -12.96 0.74 13.83
CA GLN A 22 -12.60 1.69 14.89
C GLN A 22 -11.93 2.95 14.37
N GLU A 23 -11.16 2.85 13.29
CA GLU A 23 -10.23 3.89 12.87
C GLU A 23 -10.49 4.44 11.47
N VAL A 24 -11.10 3.66 10.56
CA VAL A 24 -11.23 4.05 9.14
C VAL A 24 -12.65 4.49 8.80
N TYR A 25 -13.66 3.66 9.03
CA TYR A 25 -15.06 4.02 8.71
C TYR A 25 -15.54 5.29 9.42
N PRO A 26 -15.17 5.58 10.70
CA PRO A 26 -15.62 6.79 11.38
C PRO A 26 -15.15 8.10 10.71
N ILE A 27 -13.98 8.08 10.06
CA ILE A 27 -13.36 9.28 9.47
C ILE A 27 -13.53 9.34 7.94
N GLU A 28 -14.08 8.31 7.32
CA GLU A 28 -14.08 8.16 5.85
C GLU A 28 -14.64 9.40 5.15
N LYS A 29 -15.80 9.90 5.61
CA LYS A 29 -16.44 11.09 5.04
C LYS A 29 -15.63 12.36 5.25
N GLU A 30 -15.00 12.50 6.42
CA GLU A 30 -14.16 13.66 6.74
C GLU A 30 -12.90 13.67 5.86
N TYR A 31 -12.26 12.51 5.69
CA TYR A 31 -11.10 12.36 4.82
C TYR A 31 -11.43 12.70 3.37
N ILE A 32 -12.52 12.16 2.83
CA ILE A 32 -12.97 12.48 1.46
C ILE A 32 -13.24 13.97 1.33
N HIS A 33 -13.96 14.57 2.28
CA HIS A 33 -14.24 16.00 2.25
C HIS A 33 -12.96 16.86 2.28
N ALA A 34 -11.96 16.48 3.08
CA ALA A 34 -10.68 17.18 3.15
C ALA A 34 -9.92 17.12 1.83
N VAL A 35 -9.92 15.96 1.15
CA VAL A 35 -9.25 15.79 -0.15
C VAL A 35 -9.97 16.57 -1.26
N GLU A 36 -11.30 16.47 -1.33
CA GLU A 36 -12.09 17.09 -2.41
C GLU A 36 -12.09 18.62 -2.35
N ASN A 37 -12.04 19.19 -1.14
CA ASN A 37 -12.06 20.65 -0.94
C ASN A 37 -10.67 21.28 -0.87
N ALA A 38 -9.60 20.48 -0.97
CA ALA A 38 -8.25 21.00 -1.03
C ALA A 38 -7.99 21.78 -2.33
N SER A 39 -7.31 22.91 -2.20
CA SER A 39 -7.01 23.83 -3.32
C SER A 39 -5.57 24.31 -3.30
N GLY A 40 -5.11 24.88 -4.42
CA GLY A 40 -3.72 25.33 -4.57
C GLY A 40 -2.71 24.20 -4.31
N GLU A 41 -1.69 24.49 -3.51
CA GLU A 41 -0.68 23.49 -3.12
C GLU A 41 -1.25 22.39 -2.22
N ALA A 42 -2.26 22.69 -1.40
CA ALA A 42 -2.84 21.72 -0.48
C ALA A 42 -3.53 20.55 -1.20
N ARG A 43 -3.98 20.76 -2.45
CA ARG A 43 -4.56 19.71 -3.32
C ARG A 43 -3.61 18.52 -3.51
N TRP A 44 -2.31 18.76 -3.46
CA TRP A 44 -1.28 17.74 -3.71
C TRP A 44 -0.66 17.20 -2.42
N LYS A 45 -1.17 17.60 -1.25
CA LYS A 45 -0.70 17.13 0.06
C LYS A 45 -1.66 16.09 0.61
N THR A 46 -1.12 15.01 1.13
CA THR A 46 -1.91 14.03 1.89
C THR A 46 -2.41 14.67 3.18
N PRO A 47 -3.71 14.53 3.54
CA PRO A 47 -4.23 15.02 4.82
C PRO A 47 -3.44 14.45 6.01
N GLU A 48 -3.20 15.25 7.04
CA GLU A 48 -2.43 14.84 8.23
C GLU A 48 -3.03 13.62 8.94
N MET A 49 -4.35 13.46 8.87
CA MET A 49 -5.07 12.27 9.38
C MET A 49 -4.45 10.95 8.89
N MET A 50 -3.95 10.90 7.65
CA MET A 50 -3.31 9.72 7.10
C MET A 50 -2.07 9.30 7.90
N GLN A 51 -1.26 10.25 8.37
CA GLN A 51 -0.05 9.95 9.12
C GLN A 51 -0.38 9.35 10.49
N THR A 52 -1.42 9.87 11.15
CA THR A 52 -1.94 9.31 12.40
C THR A 52 -2.42 7.88 12.20
N LEU A 53 -3.17 7.59 11.14
CA LEU A 53 -3.65 6.24 10.83
C LEU A 53 -2.51 5.28 10.51
N LYS A 54 -1.53 5.71 9.72
CA LYS A 54 -0.33 4.91 9.41
C LYS A 54 0.42 4.54 10.67
N GLN A 55 0.58 5.47 11.62
CA GLN A 55 1.23 5.15 12.89
C GLN A 55 0.43 4.13 13.70
N LYS A 56 -0.90 4.29 13.81
CA LYS A 56 -1.76 3.31 14.47
C LYS A 56 -1.68 1.93 13.81
N ALA A 57 -1.62 1.87 12.48
CA ALA A 57 -1.48 0.63 11.74
C ALA A 57 -0.12 -0.05 12.01
N LYS A 58 0.97 0.71 12.06
CA LYS A 58 2.29 0.22 12.47
C LYS A 58 2.27 -0.35 13.89
N ASP A 59 1.70 0.38 14.84
CA ASP A 59 1.59 -0.05 16.24
C ASP A 59 0.72 -1.32 16.37
N ALA A 60 -0.30 -1.45 15.52
CA ALA A 60 -1.11 -2.64 15.38
C ALA A 60 -0.44 -3.75 14.55
N GLY A 61 0.78 -3.59 14.03
CA GLY A 61 1.45 -4.59 13.18
C GLY A 61 0.71 -4.90 11.89
N LEU A 62 -0.14 -3.99 11.40
CA LEU A 62 -0.84 -4.06 10.13
C LEU A 62 -0.06 -3.23 9.09
N TRP A 63 1.18 -3.63 8.80
CA TRP A 63 2.09 -2.83 7.97
C TRP A 63 2.90 -3.70 7.00
N ASN A 64 3.08 -3.23 5.77
CA ASN A 64 3.78 -3.96 4.69
C ASN A 64 3.28 -5.40 4.51
N LEU A 65 1.95 -5.59 4.58
CA LEU A 65 1.31 -6.91 4.56
C LEU A 65 1.51 -7.65 3.23
N PHE A 66 1.83 -6.91 2.16
CA PHE A 66 1.97 -7.40 0.79
C PHE A 66 3.29 -8.15 0.52
N LEU A 67 4.36 -7.92 1.30
CA LEU A 67 5.66 -8.54 1.03
C LEU A 67 5.73 -9.99 1.55
N PRO A 68 6.00 -10.97 0.68
CA PRO A 68 6.08 -12.38 1.07
C PRO A 68 7.35 -12.72 1.85
N GLU A 69 7.40 -13.97 2.34
CA GLU A 69 8.42 -14.49 3.25
C GLU A 69 9.86 -14.26 2.76
N GLU A 70 10.08 -14.35 1.44
CA GLU A 70 11.38 -14.17 0.79
C GLU A 70 11.97 -12.77 0.96
N TYR A 71 11.16 -11.77 1.31
CA TYR A 71 11.59 -10.39 1.55
C TYR A 71 11.64 -10.03 3.04
N LYS A 72 11.57 -11.00 3.97
CA LYS A 72 11.85 -10.71 5.37
C LYS A 72 13.25 -10.09 5.53
N PRO A 73 13.42 -9.09 6.41
CA PRO A 73 12.45 -8.65 7.43
C PRO A 73 11.48 -7.52 6.97
N TYR A 74 11.38 -7.22 5.67
CA TYR A 74 10.69 -6.01 5.19
C TYR A 74 9.16 -6.02 5.28
N GLY A 75 8.52 -7.19 5.44
CA GLY A 75 7.06 -7.28 5.58
C GLY A 75 6.58 -8.53 6.31
N ALA A 76 5.27 -8.77 6.22
CA ALA A 76 4.57 -9.74 7.07
C ALA A 76 4.79 -11.22 6.71
N GLY A 77 5.38 -11.51 5.55
CA GLY A 77 5.65 -12.90 5.15
C GLY A 77 4.38 -13.69 4.85
N LEU A 78 3.40 -13.04 4.21
CA LEU A 78 2.15 -13.68 3.82
C LEU A 78 2.31 -14.39 2.47
N THR A 79 1.64 -15.52 2.30
CA THR A 79 1.43 -16.06 0.95
C THR A 79 0.33 -15.27 0.24
N ASN A 80 0.25 -15.37 -1.09
CA ASN A 80 -0.83 -14.73 -1.86
C ASN A 80 -2.23 -15.14 -1.37
N ALA A 81 -2.41 -16.41 -0.97
CA ALA A 81 -3.69 -16.90 -0.45
C ALA A 81 -4.04 -16.30 0.93
N GLU A 82 -3.03 -15.98 1.74
CA GLU A 82 -3.22 -15.31 3.04
C GLU A 82 -3.46 -13.80 2.87
N TYR A 83 -2.82 -13.17 1.88
CA TYR A 83 -2.93 -11.73 1.63
C TYR A 83 -4.19 -11.32 0.87
N ALA A 84 -4.67 -12.16 -0.06
CA ALA A 84 -5.86 -11.89 -0.88
C ALA A 84 -7.11 -11.42 -0.10
N PRO A 85 -7.54 -12.09 0.99
CA PRO A 85 -8.70 -11.61 1.76
C PRO A 85 -8.45 -10.29 2.49
N LEU A 86 -7.20 -9.97 2.82
CA LEU A 86 -6.84 -8.69 3.41
C LEU A 86 -6.97 -7.57 2.37
N CYS A 87 -6.59 -7.83 1.11
CA CYS A 87 -6.82 -6.90 0.00
C CYS A 87 -8.31 -6.62 -0.23
N GLU A 88 -9.16 -7.63 -0.11
CA GLU A 88 -10.61 -7.46 -0.23
C GLU A 88 -11.13 -6.48 0.84
N GLU A 89 -10.69 -6.63 2.09
CA GLU A 89 -11.09 -5.74 3.18
C GLU A 89 -10.54 -4.31 2.99
N MET A 90 -9.24 -4.17 2.67
CA MET A 90 -8.63 -2.86 2.34
C MET A 90 -9.18 -2.22 1.05
N GLY A 91 -9.91 -2.99 0.24
CA GLY A 91 -10.57 -2.49 -0.97
C GLY A 91 -11.89 -1.77 -0.69
N ARG A 92 -12.45 -1.90 0.53
CA ARG A 92 -13.76 -1.33 0.89
C ARG A 92 -13.76 0.20 0.97
N VAL A 93 -12.61 0.80 1.29
CA VAL A 93 -12.43 2.26 1.40
C VAL A 93 -11.23 2.70 0.57
N LEU A 94 -11.43 3.68 -0.31
CA LEU A 94 -10.49 4.09 -1.36
C LEU A 94 -9.06 4.34 -0.88
N PHE A 95 -8.90 4.98 0.28
CA PHE A 95 -7.59 5.36 0.82
C PHE A 95 -7.02 4.35 1.83
N SER A 96 -7.78 3.32 2.22
CA SER A 96 -7.41 2.48 3.36
C SER A 96 -6.17 1.61 3.10
N SER A 97 -5.94 1.17 1.86
CA SER A 97 -4.71 0.46 1.50
C SER A 97 -3.45 1.29 1.79
N GLU A 98 -3.50 2.62 1.72
CA GLU A 98 -2.36 3.48 2.05
C GLU A 98 -2.05 3.49 3.55
N ILE A 99 -3.07 3.33 4.41
CA ILE A 99 -2.91 3.27 5.87
C ILE A 99 -2.01 2.09 6.27
N PHE A 100 -2.07 0.99 5.54
CA PHE A 100 -1.30 -0.24 5.82
C PHE A 100 -0.02 -0.36 4.98
N ASN A 101 0.35 0.70 4.25
CA ASN A 101 1.44 0.75 3.26
C ASN A 101 1.31 -0.28 2.13
N CYS A 102 0.06 -0.59 1.75
CA CYS A 102 -0.30 -1.61 0.76
C CYS A 102 -0.92 -1.01 -0.52
N SER A 103 -0.82 0.32 -0.73
CA SER A 103 -1.39 0.97 -1.90
C SER A 103 -0.46 0.95 -3.12
N ALA A 104 -1.07 0.79 -4.30
CA ALA A 104 -0.40 1.05 -5.56
C ALA A 104 -0.10 2.56 -5.70
N PRO A 105 0.94 2.95 -6.47
CA PRO A 105 1.91 2.09 -7.18
C PRO A 105 3.08 1.61 -6.31
N ASP A 106 3.15 2.03 -5.03
CA ASP A 106 4.32 1.84 -4.18
C ASP A 106 4.64 0.37 -3.89
N THR A 107 3.63 -0.49 -3.71
CA THR A 107 3.85 -1.93 -3.51
C THR A 107 4.66 -2.57 -4.63
N GLY A 108 4.27 -2.34 -5.89
CA GLY A 108 5.01 -2.83 -7.05
C GLY A 108 6.42 -2.25 -7.16
N ASN A 109 6.58 -0.95 -6.87
CA ASN A 109 7.89 -0.31 -6.88
C ASN A 109 8.81 -0.85 -5.76
N MET A 110 8.26 -1.10 -4.57
CA MET A 110 8.97 -1.74 -3.46
C MET A 110 9.41 -3.17 -3.83
N GLU A 111 8.55 -3.95 -4.47
CA GLU A 111 8.91 -5.30 -4.95
C GLU A 111 10.06 -5.27 -5.98
N VAL A 112 10.02 -4.33 -6.94
CA VAL A 112 11.09 -4.15 -7.92
C VAL A 112 12.42 -3.83 -7.24
N LEU A 113 12.42 -2.91 -6.28
CA LEU A 113 13.62 -2.54 -5.52
C LEU A 113 14.11 -3.66 -4.61
N ALA A 114 13.21 -4.38 -3.95
CA ALA A 114 13.56 -5.49 -3.06
C ALA A 114 14.23 -6.62 -3.85
N LYS A 115 13.70 -6.94 -5.03
CA LYS A 115 14.17 -8.03 -5.88
C LYS A 115 15.41 -7.68 -6.71
N TYR A 116 15.47 -6.48 -7.29
CA TYR A 116 16.49 -6.12 -8.29
C TYR A 116 17.39 -4.94 -7.88
N GLY A 117 17.05 -4.23 -6.79
CA GLY A 117 17.84 -3.09 -6.33
C GLY A 117 19.21 -3.49 -5.77
N SER A 118 20.22 -2.66 -6.03
CA SER A 118 21.50 -2.73 -5.33
C SER A 118 21.33 -2.32 -3.85
N ASP A 119 22.30 -2.65 -3.00
CA ASP A 119 22.25 -2.24 -1.58
C ASP A 119 22.15 -0.72 -1.41
N ALA A 120 22.81 0.04 -2.29
CA ALA A 120 22.70 1.50 -2.32
C ALA A 120 21.28 1.96 -2.68
N HIS A 121 20.63 1.34 -3.68
CA HIS A 121 19.25 1.65 -4.03
C HIS A 121 18.26 1.25 -2.94
N LYS A 122 18.48 0.11 -2.29
CA LYS A 122 17.64 -0.36 -1.19
C LYS A 122 17.70 0.62 -0.02
N LYS A 123 18.90 1.02 0.39
CA LYS A 123 19.08 2.00 1.46
C LYS A 123 18.49 3.37 1.12
N GLN A 124 18.70 3.84 -0.11
CA GLN A 124 18.26 5.17 -0.50
C GLN A 124 16.76 5.27 -0.76
N TRP A 125 16.13 4.21 -1.28
CA TRP A 125 14.76 4.28 -1.80
C TRP A 125 13.81 3.24 -1.19
N LEU A 126 14.25 1.99 -1.03
CA LEU A 126 13.39 0.95 -0.48
C LEU A 126 13.09 1.19 0.99
N GLU A 127 14.11 1.51 1.80
CA GLU A 127 13.93 1.75 3.24
C GLU A 127 12.92 2.90 3.51
N PRO A 128 13.03 4.09 2.89
CA PRO A 128 12.02 5.14 3.07
C PRO A 128 10.61 4.76 2.59
N LEU A 129 10.49 3.97 1.52
CA LEU A 129 9.19 3.47 1.04
C LEU A 129 8.59 2.46 2.04
N LEU A 130 9.39 1.53 2.55
CA LEU A 130 8.96 0.57 3.57
C LEU A 130 8.55 1.26 4.88
N ASN A 131 9.15 2.40 5.18
CA ASN A 131 8.78 3.24 6.33
C ASN A 131 7.56 4.14 6.06
N GLY A 132 7.09 4.23 4.81
CA GLY A 132 5.98 5.10 4.42
C GLY A 132 6.30 6.60 4.48
N GLU A 133 7.60 6.95 4.44
CA GLU A 133 8.10 8.34 4.52
C GLU A 133 8.02 9.06 3.18
N ILE A 134 8.15 8.31 2.09
CA ILE A 134 8.04 8.83 0.72
C ILE A 134 6.99 8.04 -0.07
N ARG A 135 6.61 8.60 -1.22
CA ARG A 135 5.76 7.96 -2.23
C ARG A 135 6.52 7.90 -3.55
N SER A 136 6.10 6.99 -4.41
CA SER A 136 6.69 6.76 -5.72
C SER A 136 5.62 6.77 -6.81
N ALA A 137 6.08 6.84 -8.05
CA ALA A 137 5.24 6.70 -9.24
C ALA A 137 5.92 5.72 -10.20
N PHE A 138 5.13 4.99 -10.98
CA PHE A 138 5.62 4.16 -12.06
C PHE A 138 5.28 4.80 -13.40
N ALA A 139 6.30 5.35 -14.06
CA ALA A 139 6.16 6.04 -15.33
C ALA A 139 6.49 5.08 -16.49
N MET A 140 5.45 4.48 -17.08
CA MET A 140 5.55 3.60 -18.25
C MET A 140 4.70 4.08 -19.42
N THR A 141 3.48 4.56 -19.16
CA THR A 141 2.55 4.98 -20.21
C THR A 141 2.99 6.28 -20.89
N GLU A 142 3.13 6.25 -22.22
CA GLU A 142 3.44 7.41 -23.06
C GLU A 142 2.19 7.89 -23.82
N PRO A 143 1.88 9.21 -23.81
CA PRO A 143 0.65 9.73 -24.43
C PRO A 143 0.67 9.66 -25.97
N ALA A 144 1.85 9.64 -26.59
CA ALA A 144 2.01 9.72 -28.04
C ALA A 144 1.91 8.36 -28.76
N VAL A 145 1.79 7.25 -28.02
CA VAL A 145 1.78 5.90 -28.56
C VAL A 145 0.75 5.01 -27.86
N ALA A 146 0.32 3.95 -28.54
CA ALA A 146 -0.55 2.92 -27.96
C ALA A 146 0.24 2.06 -26.96
N SER A 147 0.36 2.55 -25.72
CA SER A 147 1.16 1.96 -24.64
C SER A 147 0.60 0.65 -24.07
N SER A 148 -0.56 0.19 -24.54
CA SER A 148 -1.10 -1.14 -24.19
C SER A 148 -0.20 -2.27 -24.73
N ASP A 149 0.50 -2.03 -25.83
CA ASP A 149 1.62 -2.85 -26.29
C ASP A 149 2.93 -2.17 -25.87
N ALA A 150 3.61 -2.76 -24.90
CA ALA A 150 4.87 -2.25 -24.35
C ALA A 150 5.97 -2.06 -25.41
N THR A 151 5.90 -2.77 -26.55
CA THR A 151 6.89 -2.65 -27.63
C THR A 151 6.80 -1.33 -28.39
N ASN A 152 5.68 -0.60 -28.25
CA ASN A 152 5.49 0.72 -28.86
C ASN A 152 6.16 1.86 -28.09
N MET A 153 6.64 1.62 -26.87
CA MET A 153 7.33 2.65 -26.07
C MET A 153 8.54 3.19 -26.83
N LYS A 154 8.65 4.51 -26.90
CA LYS A 154 9.75 5.17 -27.60
C LYS A 154 10.58 5.90 -26.56
N ARG A 155 11.87 5.55 -26.48
CA ARG A 155 12.81 6.37 -25.70
C ARG A 155 12.74 7.80 -26.23
N GLN A 156 12.34 8.72 -25.35
CA GLN A 156 12.49 10.15 -25.57
C GLN A 156 13.96 10.54 -25.40
#